data_AF-A0A3M2BYP3-F1
#
_entry.id   AF-A0A3M2BYP3-F1
#
_cell.length_a   1.000
_cell.length_b   1.000
_cell.length_c   1.000
_cell.angle_alpha   90.00
_cell.angle_beta   90.00
_cell.angle_gamma   90.00
#
_symmetry.space_group_name_H-M   'P 1'
#
loop_
_entity.id
_entity.type
_entity.pdbx_description
1 polymer ?
#
loop_
_entity_poly.entity_id
_entity_poly.type
_entity_poly.pdbx_seq_one_letter_code
_entity_poly.pdbx_strand_id
1 'polypeptide(L)'
;MSVHALDVEHLGLRGAITPYWIDDPEPTLVDPGPSTTLDALAAALERQGVRLGDVRHVVLTHVHLDHAGAAGHIAARAPEAVVWVHEAGAPHMADPERLVASTRRVFGEAHDRLWGEVLPVGAGRIRPLAGSAEAAGAGPPGLRVVPSPGHIAHHLAYLREADGTLFAGDALGIILAEGAPAHPPTPPPGVD
;
A
#
# COMPACT_ATOMS: atom_id res chain seq x y z
N MET A 1 -14.15 13.49 -7.38
CA MET A 1 -12.90 13.94 -6.75
C MET A 1 -13.05 13.87 -5.24
N SER A 2 -13.00 12.66 -4.70
CA SER A 2 -13.22 12.34 -3.30
C SER A 2 -12.29 11.22 -2.86
N VAL A 3 -12.05 11.12 -1.55
CA VAL A 3 -11.26 10.04 -0.94
C VAL A 3 -12.21 9.15 -0.14
N HIS A 4 -12.11 7.84 -0.35
CA HIS A 4 -12.94 6.83 0.30
C HIS A 4 -12.04 5.84 1.03
N ALA A 5 -12.23 5.71 2.34
CA ALA A 5 -11.64 4.63 3.12
C ALA A 5 -12.35 3.32 2.80
N LEU A 6 -11.60 2.29 2.39
CA LEU A 6 -12.12 0.98 2.02
C LEU A 6 -11.73 -0.04 3.10
N ASP A 7 -12.38 -0.01 4.27
CA ASP A 7 -12.09 -1.01 5.31
C ASP A 7 -12.34 -2.42 4.78
N VAL A 8 -11.29 -3.25 4.80
CA VAL A 8 -11.33 -4.63 4.30
C VAL A 8 -11.55 -5.66 5.42
N GLU A 9 -11.73 -5.20 6.65
CA GLU A 9 -11.98 -6.05 7.84
C GLU A 9 -11.02 -7.24 7.93
N HIS A 10 -9.72 -6.97 7.80
CA HIS A 10 -8.69 -8.01 7.84
C HIS A 10 -8.81 -8.85 9.13
N LEU A 11 -8.99 -10.17 8.99
CA LEU A 11 -9.29 -11.10 10.08
C LEU A 11 -10.55 -10.75 10.91
N GLY A 12 -11.52 -10.06 10.31
CA GLY A 12 -12.74 -9.60 10.97
C GLY A 12 -12.52 -8.41 11.90
N LEU A 13 -11.36 -7.75 11.82
CA LEU A 13 -11.01 -6.59 12.64
C LEU A 13 -11.27 -5.31 11.85
N ARG A 14 -12.32 -4.58 12.25
CA ARG A 14 -12.67 -3.28 11.69
C ARG A 14 -11.52 -2.28 11.85
N GLY A 15 -11.17 -1.60 10.78
CA GLY A 15 -10.15 -0.55 10.75
C GLY A 15 -8.71 -1.05 10.85
N ALA A 16 -8.48 -2.37 10.89
CA ALA A 16 -7.13 -2.92 11.02
C ALA A 16 -6.29 -2.69 9.75
N ILE A 17 -6.88 -2.86 8.57
CA ILE A 17 -6.25 -2.57 7.28
C ILE A 17 -7.29 -1.82 6.44
N THR A 18 -6.94 -0.62 6.01
CA THR A 18 -7.85 0.27 5.28
C THR A 18 -7.15 0.89 4.08
N PRO A 19 -7.26 0.26 2.90
CA PRO A 19 -6.91 0.89 1.63
C PRO A 19 -7.70 2.17 1.40
N TYR A 20 -7.16 3.09 0.60
CA TYR A 20 -7.87 4.32 0.24
C TYR A 20 -8.07 4.42 -1.27
N TRP A 21 -9.31 4.66 -1.67
CA TRP A 21 -9.68 4.95 -3.05
C TRP A 21 -9.78 6.45 -3.27
N ILE A 22 -9.05 6.95 -4.27
CA ILE A 22 -9.10 8.34 -4.71
C ILE A 22 -9.86 8.38 -6.05
N ASP A 23 -11.09 8.88 -5.99
CA ASP A 23 -12.00 9.01 -7.14
C ASP A 23 -11.71 10.32 -7.90
N ASP A 24 -10.53 10.37 -8.50
CA ASP A 24 -10.06 11.44 -9.38
C ASP A 24 -9.98 10.92 -10.83
N PRO A 25 -9.84 11.80 -11.85
CA PRO A 25 -9.74 11.37 -13.25
C PRO A 25 -8.63 10.36 -13.55
N GLU A 26 -7.60 10.32 -12.68
CA GLU A 26 -6.56 9.29 -12.63
C GLU A 26 -6.84 8.38 -11.42
N PRO A 27 -7.60 7.28 -11.60
CA PRO A 27 -8.16 6.52 -10.49
C PRO A 27 -7.08 5.77 -9.72
N THR A 28 -6.96 6.10 -8.43
CA THR A 28 -5.80 5.73 -7.61
C THR A 28 -6.22 4.97 -6.36
N LEU A 29 -5.56 3.84 -6.12
CA LEU A 29 -5.69 3.05 -4.91
C LEU A 29 -4.40 3.14 -4.10
N VAL A 30 -4.49 3.57 -2.84
CA VAL A 30 -3.35 3.66 -1.92
C VAL A 30 -3.38 2.45 -0.97
N ASP A 31 -2.24 1.78 -0.83
CA ASP A 31 -2.00 0.64 0.08
C ASP A 31 -3.13 -0.42 0.02
N PRO A 32 -3.17 -1.26 -1.04
CA PRO A 32 -4.25 -2.21 -1.27
C PRO A 32 -4.39 -3.32 -0.23
N GLY A 33 -3.47 -3.45 0.71
CA GLY A 33 -3.51 -4.48 1.74
C GLY A 33 -2.92 -5.82 1.28
N PRO A 34 -3.13 -6.88 2.08
CA PRO A 34 -2.69 -8.24 1.75
C PRO A 34 -3.60 -8.91 0.71
N SER A 35 -3.11 -9.98 0.07
CA SER A 35 -3.91 -10.70 -0.93
C SER A 35 -5.08 -11.47 -0.31
N THR A 36 -5.02 -11.79 0.98
CA THR A 36 -6.11 -12.41 1.75
C THR A 36 -7.38 -11.57 1.80
N THR A 37 -7.27 -10.25 1.61
CA THR A 37 -8.41 -9.32 1.62
C THR A 37 -8.76 -8.79 0.23
N LEU A 38 -8.20 -9.37 -0.84
CA LEU A 38 -8.39 -8.86 -2.20
C LEU A 38 -9.86 -8.90 -2.66
N ASP A 39 -10.62 -9.92 -2.27
CA ASP A 39 -12.04 -10.02 -2.59
C ASP A 39 -12.87 -8.98 -1.82
N ALA A 40 -12.50 -8.71 -0.55
CA ALA A 40 -13.12 -7.66 0.25
C ALA A 40 -12.84 -6.27 -0.34
N LEU A 41 -11.59 -6.03 -0.78
CA LEU A 41 -11.19 -4.82 -1.51
C LEU A 41 -11.99 -4.66 -2.80
N ALA A 42 -12.10 -5.71 -3.62
CA ALA A 42 -12.87 -5.66 -4.86
C ALA A 42 -14.35 -5.33 -4.58
N ALA A 43 -14.97 -5.97 -3.59
CA ALA A 43 -16.33 -5.66 -3.18
C ALA A 43 -16.48 -4.23 -2.63
N ALA A 44 -15.45 -3.69 -1.95
CA ALA A 44 -15.44 -2.32 -1.46
C ALA A 44 -15.39 -1.28 -2.59
N LEU A 45 -14.58 -1.53 -3.62
CA LEU A 45 -14.55 -0.73 -4.85
C LEU A 45 -15.87 -0.81 -5.61
N GLU A 46 -16.48 -2.00 -5.72
CA GLU A 46 -17.77 -2.17 -6.40
C GLU A 46 -18.88 -1.38 -5.73
N ARG A 47 -18.86 -1.24 -4.40
CA ARG A 47 -19.79 -0.36 -3.66
C ARG A 47 -19.59 1.12 -4.00
N GLN A 48 -18.42 1.52 -4.49
CA GLN A 48 -18.16 2.86 -5.04
C GLN A 48 -18.48 2.94 -6.55
N GLY A 49 -18.99 1.87 -7.16
CA GLY A 49 -19.26 1.81 -8.60
C GLY A 49 -18.01 1.56 -9.46
N VAL A 50 -16.92 1.08 -8.86
CA VAL A 50 -15.61 0.90 -9.52
C VAL A 50 -15.27 -0.58 -9.60
N ARG A 51 -14.81 -1.06 -10.75
CA ARG A 51 -14.26 -2.41 -10.86
C ARG A 51 -12.77 -2.37 -10.61
N LEU A 52 -12.21 -3.45 -10.06
CA LEU A 52 -10.76 -3.55 -9.83
C LEU A 52 -9.93 -3.29 -11.10
N GLY A 53 -10.42 -3.71 -12.28
CA GLY A 53 -9.76 -3.47 -13.58
C GLY A 53 -9.74 -2.00 -14.04
N ASP A 54 -10.51 -1.13 -13.40
CA ASP A 54 -10.58 0.30 -13.71
C ASP A 54 -9.52 1.11 -12.94
N VAL A 55 -8.81 0.49 -11.98
CA VAL A 55 -7.66 1.09 -11.29
C VAL A 55 -6.55 1.43 -12.30
N ARG A 56 -5.92 2.60 -12.16
CA ARG A 56 -4.79 3.04 -13.00
C ARG A 56 -3.50 3.22 -12.21
N HIS A 57 -3.62 3.56 -10.93
CA HIS A 57 -2.46 3.71 -10.05
C HIS A 57 -2.68 2.92 -8.77
N VAL A 58 -1.70 2.08 -8.43
CA VAL A 58 -1.53 1.54 -7.09
C VAL A 58 -0.36 2.28 -6.46
N VAL A 59 -0.58 2.95 -5.34
CA VAL A 59 0.42 3.78 -4.67
C VAL A 59 0.74 3.15 -3.33
N LEU A 60 2.01 2.80 -3.13
CA LEU A 60 2.47 2.08 -1.96
C LEU A 60 3.28 3.02 -1.06
N THR A 61 2.85 3.18 0.19
CA THR A 61 3.65 3.88 1.21
C THR A 61 4.95 3.15 1.48
N HIS A 62 4.90 1.81 1.53
CA HIS A 62 6.05 0.93 1.66
C HIS A 62 5.69 -0.53 1.28
N VAL A 63 6.65 -1.45 1.40
CA VAL A 63 6.54 -2.82 0.88
C VAL A 63 6.00 -3.87 1.86
N HIS A 64 5.61 -3.51 3.09
CA HIS A 64 5.06 -4.52 4.00
C HIS A 64 3.76 -5.12 3.44
N LEU A 65 3.51 -6.39 3.74
CA LEU A 65 2.50 -7.17 3.03
C LEU A 65 1.05 -6.79 3.39
N ASP A 66 0.86 -6.17 4.55
CA ASP A 66 -0.37 -5.51 4.99
C ASP A 66 -0.64 -4.18 4.26
N HIS A 67 0.29 -3.68 3.44
CA HIS A 67 0.10 -2.53 2.55
C HIS A 67 0.18 -2.93 1.07
N ALA A 68 1.18 -3.72 0.69
CA ALA A 68 1.55 -3.99 -0.69
C ALA A 68 1.22 -5.41 -1.18
N GLY A 69 0.78 -6.33 -0.30
CA GLY A 69 0.66 -7.76 -0.63
C GLY A 69 -0.26 -8.07 -1.82
N ALA A 70 -1.29 -7.25 -2.04
CA ALA A 70 -2.22 -7.38 -3.16
C ALA A 70 -1.72 -6.73 -4.47
N ALA A 71 -0.63 -5.95 -4.48
CA ALA A 71 -0.23 -5.14 -5.63
C ALA A 71 0.01 -5.97 -6.91
N GLY A 72 0.69 -7.12 -6.81
CA GLY A 72 0.90 -8.03 -7.94
C GLY A 72 -0.40 -8.63 -8.48
N HIS A 73 -1.33 -9.00 -7.60
CA HIS A 73 -2.64 -9.51 -7.98
C HIS A 73 -3.48 -8.44 -8.70
N ILE A 74 -3.44 -7.21 -8.21
CA ILE A 74 -4.12 -6.08 -8.84
C ILE A 74 -3.52 -5.82 -10.21
N ALA A 75 -2.20 -5.76 -10.34
CA ALA A 75 -1.54 -5.61 -11.63
C ALA A 75 -1.94 -6.73 -12.61
N ALA A 76 -2.11 -7.97 -12.16
CA ALA A 76 -2.60 -9.06 -13.01
C ALA A 76 -4.05 -8.86 -13.49
N ARG A 77 -4.92 -8.26 -12.67
CA ARG A 77 -6.36 -8.06 -12.95
C ARG A 77 -6.69 -6.70 -13.59
N ALA A 78 -5.78 -5.73 -13.48
CA ALA A 78 -5.86 -4.39 -14.05
C ALA A 78 -4.61 -4.15 -14.91
N PRO A 79 -4.60 -4.58 -16.19
CA PRO A 79 -3.40 -4.54 -17.03
C PRO A 79 -2.80 -3.14 -17.24
N GLU A 80 -3.65 -2.11 -17.22
CA GLU A 80 -3.28 -0.70 -17.36
C GLU A 80 -2.76 -0.07 -16.05
N ALA A 81 -2.86 -0.77 -14.92
CA ALA A 81 -2.41 -0.25 -13.64
C ALA A 81 -0.88 -0.23 -13.55
N VAL A 82 -0.33 0.87 -13.04
CA VAL A 82 1.06 1.00 -12.64
C VAL A 82 1.19 1.07 -11.12
N VAL A 83 2.29 0.54 -10.59
CA VAL A 83 2.59 0.50 -9.16
C VAL A 83 3.68 1.51 -8.83
N TRP A 84 3.35 2.49 -8.01
CA TRP A 84 4.27 3.50 -7.49
C TRP A 84 4.80 3.06 -6.14
N VAL A 85 6.12 3.07 -5.99
CA VAL A 85 6.80 2.64 -4.76
C VAL A 85 8.15 3.32 -4.70
N HIS A 86 8.70 3.49 -3.50
CA HIS A 86 10.07 3.94 -3.32
C HIS A 86 11.05 3.07 -4.13
N GLU A 87 12.08 3.66 -4.72
CA GLU A 87 13.10 2.97 -5.55
C GLU A 87 13.74 1.76 -4.88
N ALA A 88 14.13 1.85 -3.61
CA ALA A 88 14.61 0.73 -2.80
C ALA A 88 13.58 -0.41 -2.61
N GLY A 89 12.28 -0.11 -2.67
CA GLY A 89 11.22 -1.12 -2.59
C GLY A 89 10.87 -1.76 -3.94
N ALA A 90 11.21 -1.10 -5.05
CA ALA A 90 10.87 -1.56 -6.40
C ALA A 90 11.40 -2.98 -6.72
N PRO A 91 12.65 -3.37 -6.37
CA PRO A 91 13.12 -4.74 -6.57
C PRO A 91 12.25 -5.80 -5.87
N HIS A 92 11.74 -5.50 -4.67
CA HIS A 92 10.87 -6.42 -3.93
C HIS A 92 9.48 -6.57 -4.55
N MET A 93 9.00 -5.56 -5.27
CA MET A 93 7.76 -5.66 -6.02
C MET A 93 7.95 -6.43 -7.33
N ALA A 94 9.11 -6.28 -7.98
CA ALA A 94 9.45 -7.04 -9.18
C ALA A 94 9.69 -8.53 -8.88
N ASP A 95 10.33 -8.80 -7.75
CA ASP A 95 10.64 -10.14 -7.25
C ASP A 95 10.41 -10.19 -5.72
N PRO A 96 9.27 -10.75 -5.27
CA PRO A 96 8.90 -10.75 -3.86
C PRO A 96 9.59 -11.85 -3.03
N GLU A 97 10.44 -12.70 -3.60
CA GLU A 97 11.00 -13.87 -2.89
C GLU A 97 11.68 -13.50 -1.57
N ARG A 98 12.54 -12.48 -1.57
CA ARG A 98 13.23 -12.02 -0.34
C ARG A 98 12.26 -11.46 0.70
N LEU A 99 11.24 -10.72 0.26
CA LEU A 99 10.23 -10.12 1.13
C LEU A 99 9.35 -11.21 1.77
N VAL A 100 8.89 -12.18 0.98
CA VAL A 100 8.13 -13.35 1.45
C VAL A 100 8.96 -14.19 2.40
N ALA A 101 10.22 -14.47 2.08
CA ALA A 101 11.11 -15.23 2.96
C ALA A 101 11.31 -14.52 4.31
N SER A 102 11.44 -13.19 4.31
CA SER A 102 11.57 -12.41 5.55
C SER A 102 10.32 -12.48 6.41
N THR A 103 9.16 -12.24 5.82
CA THR A 103 7.89 -12.29 6.56
C THR A 103 7.58 -13.70 7.07
N ARG A 104 7.90 -14.76 6.31
CA ARG A 104 7.78 -16.15 6.80
C ARG A 104 8.67 -16.45 8.01
N ARG A 105 9.89 -15.91 8.08
CA ARG A 105 10.74 -16.06 9.29
C ARG A 105 10.11 -15.45 10.53
N VAL A 106 9.36 -14.36 10.37
CA VAL A 106 8.74 -13.62 11.47
C VAL A 106 7.43 -14.24 11.91
N PHE A 107 6.55 -14.54 10.95
CA PHE A 107 5.18 -14.98 11.22
C PHE A 107 5.01 -16.50 11.17
N GLY A 108 5.99 -17.25 10.69
CA GLY A 108 5.96 -18.71 10.58
C GLY A 108 4.71 -19.19 9.83
N GLU A 109 4.04 -20.18 10.41
CA GLU A 109 2.79 -20.75 9.90
C GLU A 109 1.64 -19.74 9.76
N ALA A 110 1.71 -18.59 10.43
CA ALA A 110 0.68 -17.56 10.31
C ALA A 110 0.79 -16.73 9.02
N HIS A 111 1.94 -16.78 8.31
CA HIS A 111 2.18 -15.96 7.12
C HIS A 111 1.06 -16.08 6.09
N ASP A 112 0.69 -17.30 5.69
CA ASP A 112 -0.29 -17.51 4.63
C ASP A 112 -1.69 -17.06 5.05
N ARG A 113 -2.04 -17.24 6.32
CA ARG A 113 -3.31 -16.77 6.89
C ARG A 113 -3.39 -15.24 6.92
N LEU A 114 -2.27 -14.58 7.21
CA LEU A 114 -2.21 -13.13 7.33
C LEU A 114 -2.13 -12.49 5.94
N TRP A 115 -1.16 -12.88 5.13
CA TRP A 115 -0.73 -12.11 3.96
C TRP A 115 -1.14 -12.74 2.63
N GLY A 116 -1.26 -14.07 2.61
CA GLY A 116 -1.59 -14.84 1.41
C GLY A 116 -0.44 -14.93 0.41
N GLU A 117 -0.75 -15.40 -0.79
CA GLU A 117 0.24 -15.44 -1.88
C GLU A 117 0.60 -14.04 -2.35
N VAL A 118 1.88 -13.79 -2.58
CA VAL A 118 2.40 -12.52 -3.11
C VAL A 118 2.88 -12.75 -4.53
N LEU A 119 2.25 -12.07 -5.50
CA LEU A 119 2.64 -12.14 -6.90
C LEU A 119 3.62 -11.01 -7.27
N PRO A 120 4.54 -11.23 -8.22
CA PRO A 120 5.39 -10.16 -8.73
C PRO A 120 4.60 -9.15 -9.56
N VAL A 121 5.04 -7.89 -9.52
CA VAL A 121 4.61 -6.84 -10.44
C VAL A 121 5.59 -6.83 -11.62
N GLY A 122 5.08 -6.94 -12.84
CA GLY A 122 5.93 -6.86 -14.04
C GLY A 122 6.73 -5.55 -14.05
N ALA A 123 8.06 -5.62 -14.22
CA ALA A 123 8.98 -4.48 -14.04
C ALA A 123 8.59 -3.23 -14.84
N GLY A 124 8.06 -3.39 -16.06
CA GLY A 124 7.58 -2.27 -16.89
C GLY A 124 6.38 -1.50 -16.31
N ARG A 125 5.72 -2.04 -15.29
CA ARG A 125 4.59 -1.43 -14.58
C ARG A 125 4.97 -0.81 -13.25
N ILE A 126 6.22 -0.96 -12.81
CA ILE A 126 6.69 -0.31 -11.59
C ILE A 126 7.16 1.10 -11.95
N ARG A 127 6.83 2.07 -11.11
CA ARG A 127 7.27 3.46 -11.20
C ARG A 127 8.02 3.82 -9.91
N PRO A 128 9.35 3.65 -9.90
CA PRO A 128 10.19 4.00 -8.76
C PRO A 128 10.08 5.48 -8.43
N LEU A 129 9.95 5.80 -7.14
CA LEU A 129 9.98 7.16 -6.61
C LEU A 129 11.26 7.37 -5.81
N ALA A 130 11.88 8.54 -6.00
CA ALA A 130 13.02 8.95 -5.19
C ALA A 130 12.56 9.24 -3.75
N GLY A 131 13.37 8.83 -2.77
CA GLY A 131 13.05 8.97 -1.35
C GLY A 131 13.83 10.05 -0.60
N SER A 132 14.66 10.85 -1.27
CA SER A 132 15.34 11.95 -0.60
C SER A 132 14.44 13.17 -0.50
N ALA A 133 14.55 13.94 0.58
CA ALA A 133 13.78 15.17 0.76
C ALA A 133 14.09 16.20 -0.33
N GLU A 134 15.30 16.16 -0.87
CA GLU A 134 15.77 17.01 -1.97
C GLU A 134 15.17 16.61 -3.33
N ALA A 135 14.78 15.34 -3.50
CA ALA A 135 14.09 14.84 -4.69
C ALA A 135 12.57 14.73 -4.50
N ALA A 136 12.07 15.01 -3.29
CA ALA A 136 10.66 15.02 -2.97
C ALA A 136 9.95 16.11 -3.79
N GLY A 137 8.86 15.73 -4.46
CA GLY A 137 8.17 16.59 -5.41
C GLY A 137 6.92 15.92 -5.95
N ALA A 138 6.54 16.27 -7.19
CA ALA A 138 5.42 15.65 -7.88
C ALA A 138 5.57 14.11 -7.91
N GLY A 139 4.55 13.41 -7.43
CA GLY A 139 4.51 11.95 -7.36
C GLY A 139 3.51 11.37 -8.36
N PRO A 140 2.79 10.31 -7.96
CA PRO A 140 1.62 9.84 -8.70
C PRO A 140 0.64 10.98 -8.99
N PRO A 141 -0.24 10.87 -10.00
CA PRO A 141 -1.17 11.94 -10.34
C PRO A 141 -1.96 12.47 -9.14
N GLY A 142 -1.96 13.79 -8.95
CA GLY A 142 -2.66 14.45 -7.84
C GLY A 142 -1.99 14.33 -6.46
N LEU A 143 -0.85 13.64 -6.35
CA LEU A 143 -0.16 13.37 -5.09
C LEU A 143 1.27 13.92 -5.09
N ARG A 144 1.63 14.63 -4.04
CA ARG A 144 3.01 15.03 -3.74
C ARG A 144 3.66 14.00 -2.82
N VAL A 145 4.87 13.58 -3.15
CA VAL A 145 5.66 12.65 -2.33
C VAL A 145 6.22 13.38 -1.10
N VAL A 146 6.12 12.74 0.06
CA VAL A 146 6.73 13.19 1.32
C VAL A 146 7.54 12.03 1.90
N PRO A 147 8.88 12.03 1.75
CA PRO A 147 9.74 11.07 2.42
C PRO A 147 9.48 11.05 3.92
N SER A 148 9.28 9.86 4.46
CA SER A 148 8.92 9.66 5.87
C SER A 148 9.67 8.45 6.44
N PRO A 149 11.02 8.43 6.34
CA PRO A 149 11.80 7.33 6.90
C PRO A 149 11.60 7.24 8.41
N GLY A 150 11.63 6.02 8.94
CA GLY A 150 11.43 5.76 10.36
C GLY A 150 10.99 4.32 10.56
N HIS A 151 9.71 4.06 10.36
CA HIS A 151 9.14 2.70 10.38
C HIS A 151 9.92 1.74 9.47
N ILE A 152 10.21 2.18 8.25
CA ILE A 152 11.20 1.57 7.36
C ILE A 152 11.94 2.66 6.59
N ALA A 153 13.19 2.43 6.22
CA ALA A 153 14.06 3.45 5.61
C ALA A 153 13.50 4.02 4.28
N HIS A 154 12.70 3.23 3.56
CA HIS A 154 12.14 3.57 2.26
C HIS A 154 10.63 3.88 2.31
N HIS A 155 10.13 4.32 3.47
CA HIS A 155 8.74 4.72 3.64
C HIS A 155 8.46 6.09 3.01
N LEU A 156 7.34 6.19 2.28
CA LEU A 156 6.82 7.41 1.68
C LEU A 156 5.40 7.68 2.19
N ALA A 157 5.10 8.94 2.44
CA ALA A 157 3.75 9.45 2.62
C ALA A 157 3.35 10.27 1.39
N TYR A 158 2.05 10.44 1.17
CA TYR A 158 1.54 11.14 0.00
C TYR A 158 0.54 12.22 0.40
N LEU A 159 0.83 13.47 0.04
CA LEU A 159 -0.07 14.60 0.26
C LEU A 159 -0.91 14.85 -0.99
N ARG A 160 -2.23 14.76 -0.86
CA ARG A 160 -3.17 15.27 -1.86
C ARG A 160 -3.39 16.76 -1.62
N GLU A 161 -2.77 17.59 -2.45
CA GLU A 161 -2.78 19.05 -2.25
C GLU A 161 -4.15 19.68 -2.47
N ALA A 162 -5.04 19.01 -3.22
CA ALA A 162 -6.38 19.50 -3.52
C ALA A 162 -7.26 19.72 -2.27
N ASP A 163 -7.08 18.90 -1.23
CA ASP A 163 -7.86 18.95 0.00
C ASP A 163 -7.02 18.85 1.30
N GLY A 164 -5.70 18.72 1.18
CA GLY A 164 -4.80 18.60 2.32
C GLY A 164 -4.77 17.22 2.97
N THR A 165 -5.36 16.20 2.34
CA THR A 165 -5.34 14.82 2.86
C THR A 165 -3.93 14.23 2.77
N LEU A 166 -3.42 13.71 3.88
CA LEU A 166 -2.15 12.99 3.93
C LEU A 166 -2.38 11.49 4.11
N PHE A 167 -1.94 10.70 3.12
CA PHE A 167 -1.81 9.26 3.26
C PHE A 167 -0.48 8.95 3.93
N ALA A 168 -0.52 8.82 5.25
CA ALA A 168 0.67 8.76 6.09
C ALA A 168 1.28 7.36 6.23
N GLY A 169 0.59 6.30 5.79
CA GLY A 169 0.98 4.92 6.07
C GLY A 169 1.25 4.73 7.56
N ASP A 170 2.42 4.18 7.86
CA ASP A 170 2.85 3.85 9.21
C ASP A 170 3.67 4.96 9.88
N ALA A 171 3.88 6.09 9.19
CA ALA A 171 4.72 7.18 9.70
C ALA A 171 4.15 7.89 10.94
N LEU A 172 2.84 7.80 11.17
CA LEU A 172 2.15 8.43 12.31
C LEU A 172 1.71 7.44 13.38
N GLY A 173 2.07 6.16 13.25
CA GLY A 173 1.65 5.12 14.18
C GLY A 173 0.33 4.45 13.82
N ILE A 174 -0.05 3.46 14.63
CA ILE A 174 -1.34 2.78 14.58
C ILE A 174 -2.23 3.23 15.73
N ILE A 175 -3.52 3.41 15.46
CA ILE A 175 -4.53 3.75 16.47
C ILE A 175 -5.43 2.52 16.62
N LEU A 176 -5.39 1.88 17.80
CA LEU A 176 -6.08 0.61 18.03
C LEU A 176 -7.55 0.76 18.42
N ALA A 177 -7.97 1.96 18.84
CA ALA A 177 -9.34 2.29 19.18
C ALA A 177 -9.57 3.80 19.08
N GLU A 178 -10.81 4.21 18.87
CA GLU A 178 -11.19 5.63 18.88
C GLU A 178 -10.78 6.28 20.21
N GLY A 179 -10.02 7.38 20.14
CA GLY A 179 -9.50 8.09 21.30
C GLY A 179 -8.27 7.45 21.98
N ALA A 180 -7.78 6.31 21.50
CA ALA A 180 -6.53 5.72 21.98
C ALA A 180 -5.31 6.52 21.49
N PRO A 181 -4.19 6.50 22.22
CA PRO A 181 -2.94 7.05 21.72
C PRO A 181 -2.46 6.27 20.48
N ALA A 182 -1.68 6.95 19.63
CA ALA A 182 -0.97 6.28 18.55
C ALA A 182 0.21 5.45 19.11
N HIS A 183 0.36 4.24 18.61
CA HIS A 183 1.46 3.33 18.93
C HIS A 183 2.39 3.21 17.72
N PRO A 184 3.72 3.13 17.90
CA PRO A 184 4.61 2.88 16.77
C PRO A 184 4.36 1.44 16.25
N PRO A 185 4.07 1.25 14.95
CA PRO A 185 4.16 -0.06 14.34
C PRO A 185 5.64 -0.42 14.32
N THR A 186 6.03 -1.33 15.20
CA THR A 186 7.40 -1.86 15.25
C THR A 186 7.46 -3.08 14.34
N PRO A 187 7.96 -2.96 13.11
CA PRO A 187 8.11 -4.13 12.27
C PRO A 187 9.17 -5.05 12.89
N PRO A 188 9.17 -6.35 12.57
CA PRO A 188 10.35 -7.19 12.77
C PRO A 188 11.59 -6.54 12.10
N PRO A 189 12.82 -6.85 12.55
CA PRO A 189 14.02 -6.23 12.02
C PRO A 189 14.08 -6.33 10.49
N GLY A 190 14.27 -5.17 9.84
CA GLY A 190 14.28 -5.03 8.39
C GLY A 190 15.28 -5.95 7.72
N VAL A 191 14.96 -6.39 6.50
CA VAL A 191 15.96 -6.97 5.61
C VAL A 191 16.72 -5.83 4.95
N ASP A 192 17.95 -5.61 5.41
CA ASP A 192 18.98 -4.97 4.59
C ASP A 192 19.36 -5.89 3.40
#